data_AF-A0A2G9T4V3-F1
#
_entry.id   AF-A0A2G9T4V3-F1
#
_cell.length_a   1.000
_cell.length_b   1.000
_cell.length_c   1.000
_cell.angle_alpha   90.00
_cell.angle_beta   90.00
_cell.angle_gamma   90.00
#
_symmetry.space_group_name_H-M   'P 1'
#
loop_
_entity.id
_entity.type
_entity.pdbx_description
1 polymer ?
#
loop_
_entity_poly.entity_id
_entity_poly.type
_entity_poly.pdbx_seq_one_letter_code
_entity_poly.pdbx_strand_id
1 'polypeptide(L)'
;MAKPRAEMTQEELAAKEQEEFNVGPLSILNNSVKNNAQVLINCRNNKKLLGRVKAFDRHCNMVLENVKEMWTEQPKTGKGKKK
;
A
#
# COMPACT_ATOMS: atom_id res chain seq x y z
N MET A 1 -9.38 24.41 18.11
CA MET A 1 -9.61 24.15 16.67
C MET A 1 -8.25 23.91 16.05
N ALA A 2 -8.04 22.78 15.37
CA ALA A 2 -6.75 22.52 14.72
C ALA A 2 -6.55 23.50 13.56
N LYS A 3 -5.35 24.08 13.42
CA LYS A 3 -5.00 24.94 12.28
C LYS A 3 -5.31 24.23 10.95
N PRO A 4 -5.94 24.92 9.98
CA PRO A 4 -6.10 24.38 8.62
C PRO A 4 -4.75 23.98 8.02
N ARG A 5 -4.70 22.89 7.24
CA ARG A 5 -3.46 22.43 6.58
C ARG A 5 -2.80 23.49 5.69
N ALA A 6 -3.59 24.43 5.16
CA ALA A 6 -3.12 25.52 4.31
C ALA A 6 -2.31 26.61 5.04
N GLU A 7 -2.48 26.73 6.37
CA GLU A 7 -1.83 27.76 7.20
C GLU A 7 -0.67 27.19 8.04
N MET A 8 -0.34 25.92 7.81
CA MET A 8 0.65 25.17 8.58
C MET A 8 2.01 25.26 7.89
N THR A 9 3.07 25.44 8.68
CA THR A 9 4.44 25.43 8.17
C THR A 9 4.82 24.05 7.65
N GLN A 10 5.87 23.97 6.83
CA GLN A 10 6.31 22.72 6.23
C GLN A 10 6.79 21.70 7.28
N GLU A 11 7.38 22.17 8.37
CA GLU A 11 7.80 21.34 9.51
C GLU A 11 6.59 20.79 10.28
N GLU A 12 5.59 21.63 10.58
CA GLU A 12 4.36 21.20 11.24
C GLU A 12 3.57 20.19 10.37
N LEU A 13 3.54 20.37 9.04
CA LEU A 13 2.93 19.43 8.11
C LEU A 13 3.63 18.06 8.14
N ALA A 14 4.97 18.05 8.14
CA ALA A 14 5.76 16.83 8.20
C ALA A 14 5.58 16.12 9.56
N ALA A 15 5.55 16.86 10.66
CA ALA A 15 5.31 16.29 11.99
C ALA A 15 3.92 15.67 12.10
N LYS A 16 2.90 16.35 11.56
CA LYS A 16 1.53 15.84 11.52
C LYS A 16 1.41 14.59 10.65
N GLU A 17 2.07 14.56 9.49
CA GLU A 17 2.11 13.39 8.62
C GLU A 17 2.79 12.20 9.32
N GLN A 18 3.89 12.44 10.03
CA GLN A 18 4.57 11.42 10.82
C GLN A 18 3.70 10.86 11.95
N GLU A 19 2.90 11.71 12.61
CA GLU A 19 1.93 11.30 13.62
C GLU A 19 0.80 10.46 13.00
N GLU A 20 0.24 10.91 11.87
CA GLU A 20 -0.78 10.18 11.09
C GLU A 20 -0.25 8.79 10.66
N PHE A 21 1.04 8.67 10.32
CA PHE A 21 1.68 7.39 10.02
C PHE A 21 1.94 6.49 11.23
N ASN A 22 2.01 7.04 12.44
CA ASN A 22 2.29 6.25 13.64
C ASN A 22 1.01 5.74 14.30
N VAL A 23 -0.07 6.53 14.29
CA VAL A 23 -1.31 6.23 15.03
C VAL A 23 -2.48 5.89 14.10
N GLY A 24 -2.36 6.17 12.80
CA GLY A 24 -3.43 5.98 11.83
C GLY A 24 -3.46 4.59 11.17
N PRO A 25 -4.38 4.38 10.21
CA PRO A 25 -4.49 3.12 9.46
C PRO A 25 -3.22 2.78 8.65
N LEU A 26 -2.40 3.77 8.30
CA LEU A 26 -1.11 3.56 7.62
C LEU A 26 -0.01 3.05 8.56
N SER A 27 -0.24 3.01 9.88
CA SER A 27 0.71 2.46 10.86
C SER A 27 1.08 1.01 10.58
N ILE A 28 0.18 0.24 9.97
CA ILE A 28 0.48 -1.14 9.57
C ILE A 28 1.59 -1.21 8.51
N LEU A 29 1.67 -0.21 7.63
CA LEU A 29 2.72 -0.13 6.60
C LEU A 29 4.05 0.29 7.23
N ASN A 30 4.01 1.22 8.19
CA ASN A 30 5.17 1.61 8.98
C ASN A 30 5.74 0.41 9.76
N ASN A 31 4.88 -0.38 10.41
CA ASN A 31 5.26 -1.63 11.06
C ASN A 31 5.80 -2.66 10.07
N SER A 32 5.24 -2.73 8.86
CA SER A 32 5.71 -3.64 7.81
C SER A 32 7.11 -3.29 7.33
N VAL A 33 7.44 -2.01 7.18
CA VAL A 33 8.80 -1.54 6.84
C VAL A 33 9.77 -1.84 7.98
N LYS A 34 9.42 -1.47 9.23
CA LYS A 34 10.29 -1.66 10.41
C LYS A 34 10.60 -3.14 10.68
N ASN A 35 9.60 -4.00 10.61
CA ASN A 35 9.74 -5.43 10.89
C ASN A 35 10.15 -6.24 9.66
N ASN A 36 10.35 -5.57 8.52
CA ASN A 36 10.55 -6.20 7.23
C ASN A 36 9.50 -7.29 6.95
N ALA A 37 8.23 -7.05 7.33
CA ALA A 37 7.19 -8.07 7.25
C ALA A 37 6.75 -8.28 5.79
N GLN A 38 6.29 -9.49 5.49
CA GLN A 38 5.75 -9.80 4.17
C GLN A 38 4.30 -9.32 4.07
N VAL A 39 3.98 -8.62 2.99
CA VAL A 39 2.66 -8.06 2.72
C VAL A 39 2.08 -8.69 1.46
N LEU A 40 0.76 -8.93 1.47
CA LEU A 40 -0.02 -9.33 0.31
C LEU A 40 -0.89 -8.13 -0.11
N ILE A 41 -0.66 -7.60 -1.31
CA ILE A 41 -1.36 -6.44 -1.85
C ILE A 41 -2.29 -6.94 -2.96
N ASN A 42 -3.57 -6.59 -2.87
CA ASN A 42 -4.54 -6.86 -3.94
C ASN A 42 -4.67 -5.64 -4.86
N CYS A 43 -4.31 -5.78 -6.13
CA CYS A 43 -4.36 -4.72 -7.12
C CYS A 43 -5.75 -4.64 -7.78
N ARG A 44 -6.05 -3.49 -8.38
CA ARG A 44 -7.35 -3.20 -9.04
C ARG A 44 -7.72 -4.16 -10.18
N ASN A 45 -6.74 -4.80 -10.81
CA ASN A 45 -6.91 -5.75 -11.92
C ASN A 45 -6.93 -7.22 -11.46
N ASN A 46 -7.27 -7.49 -10.19
CA ASN A 46 -7.26 -8.82 -9.57
C ASN A 46 -5.89 -9.53 -9.63
N LYS A 47 -4.81 -8.79 -9.87
CA LYS A 47 -3.45 -9.26 -9.60
C LYS A 47 -3.16 -9.11 -8.11
N LYS A 48 -2.45 -10.06 -7.53
CA LYS A 48 -1.96 -10.00 -6.16
C LYS A 48 -0.44 -9.89 -6.16
N LEU A 49 0.12 -8.99 -5.37
CA LEU A 49 1.55 -8.84 -5.16
C LEU A 49 1.90 -9.34 -3.77
N LEU A 50 2.81 -10.28 -3.66
CA LEU A 50 3.37 -10.73 -2.38
C LEU A 50 4.82 -10.25 -2.30
N GLY A 51 5.15 -9.40 -1.34
CA GLY A 51 6.49 -8.81 -1.25
C GLY A 51 6.75 -8.17 0.10
N ARG A 52 7.84 -7.40 0.22
CA ARG A 52 8.17 -6.62 1.42
C ARG A 52 8.22 -5.14 1.06
N VAL A 53 7.70 -4.28 1.95
CA VAL A 53 7.68 -2.83 1.73
C VAL A 53 9.00 -2.24 2.21
N LYS A 54 9.68 -1.48 1.36
CA LYS A 54 10.88 -0.70 1.74
C LYS A 54 10.58 0.75 2.07
N ALA A 55 9.66 1.36 1.35
CA ALA A 55 9.19 2.72 1.60
C ALA A 55 7.74 2.85 1.15
N PHE A 56 7.01 3.79 1.75
CA PHE A 56 5.66 4.15 1.34
C PHE A 56 5.45 5.65 1.53
N ASP A 57 4.42 6.20 0.89
CA ASP A 57 3.99 7.60 1.10
C ASP A 57 2.52 7.69 1.55
N ARG A 58 2.04 8.92 1.78
CA ARG A 58 0.65 9.21 2.14
C ARG A 58 -0.41 8.81 1.10
N HIS A 59 -0.02 8.62 -0.17
CA HIS A 59 -0.93 8.18 -1.24
C HIS A 59 -0.93 6.66 -1.42
N CYS A 60 -0.26 5.93 -0.51
CA CYS A 60 -0.03 4.50 -0.61
C CYS A 60 0.81 4.08 -1.82
N ASN A 61 1.60 5.00 -2.40
CA ASN A 61 2.65 4.59 -3.34
C ASN A 61 3.73 3.86 -2.54
N MET A 62 4.17 2.70 -3.02
CA MET A 62 5.08 1.83 -2.31
C MET A 62 6.29 1.46 -3.15
N VAL A 63 7.46 1.46 -2.52
CA VAL A 63 8.66 0.79 -3.02
C VAL A 63 8.71 -0.59 -2.41
N LEU A 64 8.67 -1.62 -3.25
CA LEU A 64 8.62 -3.02 -2.82
C LEU A 64 9.90 -3.76 -3.22
N GLU A 65 10.31 -4.73 -2.42
CA GLU A 65 11.40 -5.67 -2.73
C GLU A 65 10.91 -7.12 -2.70
N ASN A 66 11.64 -8.00 -3.39
CA ASN A 66 11.37 -9.45 -3.43
C ASN A 66 9.91 -9.76 -3.79
N VAL A 67 9.39 -9.07 -4.80
CA VAL A 67 7.98 -9.13 -5.19
C VAL A 67 7.70 -10.36 -6.05
N LYS A 68 6.67 -11.10 -5.67
CA LYS A 68 6.05 -12.14 -6.49
C LYS A 68 4.67 -11.69 -6.93
N GLU A 69 4.47 -11.60 -8.23
CA GLU A 69 3.15 -11.35 -8.82
C GLU A 69 2.36 -12.65 -8.98
N MET A 70 1.06 -12.60 -8.70
CA MET A 70 0.13 -13.72 -8.82
C MET A 70 -1.14 -13.26 -9.51
N TRP A 71 -1.52 -13.93 -10.61
CA TRP A 71 -2.82 -13.75 -11.25
C TRP A 71 -3.30 -15.07 -11.84
N THR A 72 -4.62 -15.17 -12.00
CA THR A 72 -5.24 -16.28 -12.71
C THR A 72 -5.57 -15.82 -14.12
N GLU A 73 -5.06 -16.52 -15.13
CA GLU A 73 -5.61 -16.41 -16.48
C GLU A 73 -6.87 -17.26 -16.52
N GLN A 74 -8.03 -16.63 -16.73
CA GLN A 74 -9.21 -17.42 -17.07
C GLN A 74 -9.04 -17.86 -18.53
N PRO A 75 -8.84 -19.16 -18.81
CA PRO A 75 -8.82 -19.62 -20.19
C PRO A 75 -10.17 -19.23 -20.80
N LYS A 76 -10.15 -18.50 -21.92
CA LYS A 76 -11.35 -18.29 -22.71
C LYS A 76 -11.82 -19.67 -23.14
N THR A 77 -12.81 -20.24 -22.47
CA THR A 77 -13.45 -21.47 -22.90
C THR A 77 -13.90 -21.24 -24.34
N GLY A 78 -13.29 -21.98 -25.28
CA GLY A 78 -13.73 -21.97 -26.67
C GLY A 78 -15.24 -22.18 -26.72
N LYS A 79 -15.91 -21.48 -27.65
CA LYS A 79 -17.35 -21.56 -27.88
C LYS A 79 -17.82 -23.03 -27.75
N GLY A 80 -18.55 -23.35 -26.67
CA GLY A 80 -19.26 -24.62 -26.55
C GLY A 80 -19.03 -25.50 -25.31
N LYS A 81 -18.08 -25.21 -24.41
CA LYS A 81 -17.98 -25.97 -23.14
C LYS A 81 -18.60 -25.20 -21.98
N LYS A 82 -19.79 -25.67 -21.56
CA LYS A 82 -20.45 -25.25 -20.31
C LYS A 82 -19.59 -25.68 -19.11
N LYS A 83 -19.57 -24.83 -18.07
CA LYS A 83 -19.03 -25.14 -16.74
C LYS A 83 -19.70 -26.38 -16.14
#